data_AF-A0A814Z084-F1
#
_entry.id   AF-A0A814Z084-F1
#
_cell.length_a   1.000
_cell.length_b   1.000
_cell.length_c   1.000
_cell.angle_alpha   90.00
_cell.angle_beta   90.00
_cell.angle_gamma   90.00
#
_symmetry.space_group_name_H-M   'P 1'
#
loop_
_entity.id
_entity.type
_entity.pdbx_description
1 polymer ?
#
loop_
_entity_poly.entity_id
_entity_poly.type
_entity_poly.pdbx_seq_one_letter_code
_entity_poly.pdbx_strand_id
1 'polypeptide(L)'
;MKPYNWRGMWTIPTVRGKMMRVFGQFTPHDWLEFDWRPTASLKRWLALLLITCFLFLVELGTFYLKFILWIPPPHFLCLSRLLFFLLAGGVSMREMFEYLDNRACKRFGRQSWVITAIIITEVLIVLKFDWQTVTKPLPFHIVLVWTTIAIALVLWTIYQFWFKRFILWGQRKTIQDTKKHK
;
A
#
# COMPACT_ATOMS: atom_id res chain seq x y z
N MET A 1 -10.72 17.46 36.59
CA MET A 1 -11.65 16.63 35.80
C MET A 1 -12.33 17.51 34.77
N LYS A 2 -12.42 17.10 33.50
CA LYS A 2 -13.16 17.89 32.48
C LYS A 2 -14.67 17.71 32.73
N PRO A 3 -15.47 18.79 32.88
CA PRO A 3 -16.92 18.65 32.99
C PRO A 3 -17.50 18.20 31.65
N TYR A 4 -18.21 17.07 31.63
CA TYR A 4 -18.92 16.57 30.46
C TYR A 4 -20.34 17.15 30.44
N ASN A 5 -20.71 17.84 29.37
CA ASN A 5 -22.05 18.37 29.19
C ASN A 5 -22.80 17.54 28.13
N TRP A 6 -23.65 16.62 28.59
CA TRP A 6 -24.44 15.75 27.72
C TRP A 6 -25.67 16.51 27.19
N ARG A 7 -25.63 16.99 25.95
CA ARG A 7 -26.83 17.52 25.28
C ARG A 7 -27.63 16.40 24.63
N GLY A 8 -28.94 16.32 24.89
CA GLY A 8 -29.84 15.38 24.20
C GLY A 8 -29.98 15.67 22.70
N MET A 9 -30.48 14.71 21.93
CA MET A 9 -30.76 14.92 20.50
C MET A 9 -31.97 15.85 20.29
N TRP A 10 -32.91 15.82 21.24
CA TRP A 10 -34.14 16.62 21.25
C TRP A 10 -33.92 18.10 21.58
N THR A 11 -32.77 18.45 22.15
CA THR A 11 -32.38 19.84 22.48
C THR A 11 -31.92 20.64 21.25
N ILE A 12 -31.74 19.98 20.10
CA ILE A 12 -31.32 20.61 18.84
C ILE A 12 -32.57 20.92 18.00
N PRO A 13 -32.92 22.21 17.78
CA PRO A 13 -34.18 22.57 17.13
C PRO A 13 -34.15 22.33 15.61
N THR A 14 -32.97 22.38 14.97
CA THR A 14 -32.86 22.29 13.52
C THR A 14 -32.54 20.86 13.04
N VAL A 15 -33.22 20.41 11.98
CA VAL A 15 -32.95 19.11 11.34
C VAL A 15 -31.52 19.03 10.81
N ARG A 16 -31.02 20.14 10.23
CA ARG A 16 -29.62 20.26 9.79
C ARG A 16 -28.63 20.09 10.95
N GLY A 17 -28.92 20.66 12.12
CA GLY A 17 -28.09 20.51 13.32
C GLY A 17 -28.08 19.07 13.84
N LYS A 18 -29.23 18.38 13.78
CA LYS A 18 -29.31 16.95 14.12
C LYS A 18 -28.45 16.12 13.17
N MET A 19 -28.57 16.33 11.85
CA MET A 19 -27.74 15.65 10.86
C MET A 19 -26.25 15.91 11.06
N MET A 20 -25.84 17.17 11.26
CA MET A 20 -24.43 17.52 11.43
C MET A 20 -23.81 16.86 12.67
N ARG A 21 -24.60 16.66 13.74
CA ARG A 21 -24.14 15.91 14.91
C ARG A 21 -23.93 14.43 14.63
N VAL A 22 -24.86 13.82 13.89
CA VAL A 22 -24.72 12.43 13.46
C VAL A 22 -23.48 12.28 12.59
N PHE A 23 -23.29 13.15 11.59
CA PHE A 23 -22.08 13.14 10.77
C PHE A 23 -20.80 13.40 11.57
N GLY A 24 -20.84 14.28 12.56
CA GLY A 24 -19.71 14.55 13.46
C GLY A 24 -19.37 13.38 14.39
N GLN A 25 -20.30 12.45 14.65
CA GLN A 25 -20.00 11.21 15.37
C GLN A 25 -19.29 10.18 14.50
N PHE A 26 -19.57 10.19 13.19
CA PHE A 26 -18.95 9.30 12.21
C PHE A 26 -17.70 9.88 11.54
N THR A 27 -17.45 11.17 11.72
CA THR A 27 -16.26 11.86 11.21
C THR A 27 -15.14 11.78 12.24
N PRO A 28 -13.89 11.42 11.85
CA PRO A 28 -12.77 11.42 12.77
C PRO A 28 -12.53 12.81 13.38
N HIS A 29 -11.99 12.83 14.60
CA HIS A 29 -11.67 14.07 15.31
C HIS A 29 -10.61 14.89 14.56
N ASP A 30 -9.60 14.21 14.02
CA ASP A 30 -8.51 14.80 13.25
C ASP A 30 -8.38 14.07 11.91
N TRP A 31 -8.26 14.85 10.83
CA TRP A 31 -7.90 14.34 9.53
C TRP A 31 -6.38 14.21 9.44
N LEU A 32 -5.90 12.97 9.27
CA LEU A 32 -4.49 12.69 9.11
C LEU A 32 -4.07 12.92 7.66
N GLU A 33 -3.12 13.82 7.45
CA GLU A 33 -2.48 14.01 6.15
C GLU A 33 -1.40 12.93 5.93
N PHE A 34 -1.51 12.17 4.84
CA PHE A 34 -0.57 11.10 4.51
C PHE A 34 0.50 11.59 3.52
N ASP A 35 1.70 11.87 4.03
CA ASP A 35 2.84 12.24 3.18
C ASP A 35 3.73 11.03 2.88
N TRP A 36 3.44 10.33 1.77
CA TRP A 36 4.08 9.08 1.39
C TRP A 36 5.58 9.19 1.03
N ARG A 37 6.03 10.35 0.53
CA ARG A 37 7.41 10.62 0.01
C ARG A 37 8.20 9.36 -0.38
N PRO A 38 7.81 8.69 -1.48
CA PRO A 38 8.27 7.33 -1.81
C PRO A 38 9.80 7.24 -1.95
N THR A 39 10.43 8.28 -2.48
CA THR A 39 11.86 8.34 -2.77
C THR A 39 12.69 9.00 -1.66
N ALA A 40 12.08 9.37 -0.52
CA ALA A 40 12.80 10.06 0.55
C ALA A 40 13.77 9.14 1.30
N SER A 41 13.47 7.84 1.38
CA SER A 41 14.28 6.85 2.05
C SER A 41 14.23 5.53 1.28
N LEU A 42 15.37 4.83 1.23
CA LEU A 42 15.46 3.52 0.60
C LEU A 42 14.48 2.53 1.26
N LYS A 43 14.28 2.60 2.58
CA LYS A 43 13.30 1.76 3.29
C LYS A 43 11.87 2.00 2.79
N ARG A 44 11.47 3.27 2.57
CA ARG A 44 10.13 3.63 2.07
C ARG A 44 9.95 3.16 0.63
N TRP A 45 10.98 3.34 -0.19
CA TRP A 45 10.98 2.87 -1.58
C TRP A 45 10.83 1.35 -1.68
N LEU A 46 11.63 0.58 -0.93
CA LEU A 46 11.51 -0.88 -0.90
C LEU A 46 10.15 -1.34 -0.37
N ALA A 47 9.61 -0.66 0.64
CA ALA A 47 8.28 -0.97 1.16
C ALA A 47 7.18 -0.77 0.10
N LEU A 48 7.28 0.29 -0.73
CA LEU A 48 6.35 0.52 -1.83
C LEU A 48 6.46 -0.53 -2.93
N LEU A 49 7.68 -0.95 -3.28
CA LEU A 49 7.87 -2.07 -4.22
C LEU A 49 7.24 -3.35 -3.69
N LEU A 50 7.40 -3.61 -2.39
CA LEU A 50 6.79 -4.76 -1.72
C LEU A 50 5.25 -4.67 -1.73
N ILE A 51 4.67 -3.52 -1.40
CA ILE A 51 3.21 -3.29 -1.49
C ILE A 51 2.71 -3.52 -2.91
N THR A 52 3.43 -3.02 -3.92
CA THR A 52 3.07 -3.19 -5.34
C THR A 52 3.13 -4.66 -5.74
N CYS A 53 4.13 -5.41 -5.27
CA CYS A 53 4.23 -6.85 -5.47
C CYS A 53 3.03 -7.59 -4.85
N PHE A 54 2.64 -7.26 -3.62
CA PHE A 54 1.44 -7.83 -2.99
C PHE A 54 0.16 -7.52 -3.76
N LEU A 55 0.01 -6.29 -4.27
CA LEU A 55 -1.14 -5.92 -5.09
C LEU A 55 -1.21 -6.78 -6.37
N PHE A 56 -0.09 -6.96 -7.06
CA PHE A 56 -0.03 -7.86 -8.22
C PHE A 56 -0.33 -9.31 -7.86
N LEU A 57 0.14 -9.81 -6.71
CA LEU A 57 -0.19 -11.16 -6.24
C LEU A 57 -1.69 -11.33 -5.98
N VAL A 58 -2.37 -10.34 -5.42
CA VAL A 58 -3.83 -10.36 -5.21
C VAL A 58 -4.57 -10.41 -6.54
N GLU A 59 -4.21 -9.52 -7.47
CA GLU A 59 -4.83 -9.44 -8.79
C GLU A 59 -4.62 -10.73 -9.58
N LEU A 60 -3.37 -11.20 -9.70
CA LEU A 60 -3.03 -12.47 -10.35
C LEU A 60 -3.73 -13.64 -9.66
N GLY A 61 -3.70 -13.68 -8.32
CA GLY A 61 -4.39 -14.70 -7.53
C GLY A 61 -5.89 -14.77 -7.83
N THR A 62 -6.53 -13.66 -8.24
CA THR A 62 -7.94 -13.66 -8.68
C THR A 62 -8.15 -14.39 -9.98
N PHE A 63 -7.28 -14.15 -10.96
CA PHE A 63 -7.34 -14.85 -12.23
C PHE A 63 -7.00 -16.33 -12.08
N TYR A 64 -5.99 -16.67 -11.27
CA TYR A 64 -5.58 -18.06 -11.05
C TYR A 64 -6.61 -18.85 -10.25
N LEU A 65 -7.17 -18.33 -9.15
CA LEU A 65 -8.21 -19.04 -8.40
C LEU A 65 -9.44 -19.28 -9.27
N LYS A 66 -9.82 -18.31 -10.10
CA LYS A 66 -10.93 -18.45 -11.05
C LYS A 66 -10.67 -19.59 -12.05
N PHE A 67 -9.44 -19.70 -12.56
CA PHE A 67 -9.02 -20.76 -13.47
C PHE A 67 -9.06 -22.15 -12.79
N ILE A 68 -8.45 -22.28 -11.60
CA ILE A 68 -8.37 -23.55 -10.87
C ILE A 68 -9.74 -24.04 -10.44
N LEU A 69 -10.60 -23.14 -9.96
CA LEU A 69 -11.93 -23.47 -9.45
C LEU A 69 -13.00 -23.57 -10.56
N TRP A 70 -12.61 -23.43 -11.84
CA TRP A 70 -13.53 -23.50 -12.99
C TRP A 70 -14.76 -22.57 -12.87
N ILE A 71 -14.55 -21.36 -12.34
CA ILE A 71 -15.64 -20.39 -12.12
C ILE A 71 -15.94 -19.63 -13.43
N PRO A 72 -17.23 -19.52 -13.84
CA PRO A 72 -17.62 -18.80 -15.05
C PRO A 72 -17.31 -17.29 -14.97
N PRO A 73 -17.08 -16.61 -16.11
CA PRO A 73 -16.59 -15.23 -16.09
C PRO A 73 -17.41 -14.17 -15.35
N PRO A 74 -18.75 -14.14 -15.41
CA PRO A 74 -19.58 -13.12 -14.77
C PRO A 74 -19.97 -13.45 -13.32
N HIS A 75 -19.17 -14.26 -12.60
CA HIS A 75 -19.56 -14.72 -11.27
C HIS A 75 -19.34 -13.65 -10.18
N PHE A 76 -20.33 -13.45 -9.31
CA PHE A 76 -20.32 -12.45 -8.24
C PHE A 76 -19.17 -12.63 -7.23
N LEU A 77 -18.63 -13.84 -7.09
CA LEU A 77 -17.52 -14.15 -6.17
C LEU A 77 -16.24 -13.36 -6.51
N CYS A 78 -15.96 -13.10 -7.79
CA CYS A 78 -14.80 -12.29 -8.17
C CYS A 78 -15.00 -10.83 -7.74
N LEU A 79 -16.22 -10.30 -7.90
CA LEU A 79 -16.57 -8.94 -7.51
C LEU A 79 -16.59 -8.76 -5.99
N SER A 80 -17.21 -9.70 -5.27
CA SER A 80 -17.26 -9.65 -3.80
C SER A 80 -15.86 -9.74 -3.20
N ARG A 81 -14.98 -10.57 -3.78
CA ARG A 81 -13.56 -10.62 -3.40
C ARG A 81 -12.86 -9.29 -3.65
N LEU A 82 -12.98 -8.71 -4.84
CA LEU A 82 -12.33 -7.43 -5.17
C LEU A 82 -12.79 -6.33 -4.20
N LEU A 83 -14.08 -6.28 -3.89
CA LEU A 83 -14.64 -5.35 -2.92
C LEU A 83 -14.08 -5.59 -1.52
N PHE A 84 -13.99 -6.84 -1.08
CA PHE A 84 -13.40 -7.20 0.20
C PHE A 84 -11.93 -6.76 0.31
N PHE A 85 -11.11 -7.06 -0.70
CA PHE A 85 -9.71 -6.64 -0.73
C PHE A 85 -9.54 -5.13 -0.87
N LEU A 86 -10.45 -4.42 -1.53
CA LEU A 86 -10.43 -2.96 -1.60
C LEU A 86 -10.65 -2.34 -0.22
N LEU A 87 -11.69 -2.79 0.49
CA LEU A 87 -12.05 -2.27 1.81
C LEU A 87 -10.98 -2.64 2.87
N ALA A 88 -10.58 -3.91 2.91
CA ALA A 88 -9.55 -4.39 3.84
C ALA A 88 -8.16 -3.83 3.49
N GLY A 89 -7.84 -3.75 2.20
CA GLY A 89 -6.59 -3.22 1.67
C GLY A 89 -6.36 -1.77 2.04
N GLY A 90 -7.41 -0.93 2.01
CA GLY A 90 -7.31 0.46 2.47
C GLY A 90 -6.91 0.57 3.95
N VAL A 91 -7.48 -0.26 4.82
CA VAL A 91 -7.13 -0.29 6.25
C VAL A 91 -5.70 -0.79 6.46
N SER A 92 -5.31 -1.86 5.76
CA SER A 92 -3.96 -2.43 5.79
C SER A 92 -2.90 -1.44 5.31
N MET A 93 -3.16 -0.71 4.22
CA MET A 93 -2.27 0.32 3.68
C MET A 93 -2.00 1.43 4.72
N ARG A 94 -3.03 1.85 5.46
CA ARG A 94 -2.89 2.83 6.55
C ARG A 94 -2.01 2.31 7.68
N GLU A 95 -2.23 1.08 8.11
CA GLU A 95 -1.43 0.43 9.16
C GLU A 95 0.04 0.24 8.73
N MET A 96 0.27 -0.16 7.48
CA MET A 96 1.61 -0.28 6.90
C MET A 96 2.30 1.09 6.83
N PHE A 97 1.60 2.14 6.43
CA PHE A 97 2.13 3.50 6.42
C PHE A 97 2.55 3.94 7.84
N GLU A 98 1.68 3.72 8.83
CA GLU A 98 1.95 4.07 10.22
C GLU A 98 3.18 3.32 10.77
N TYR A 99 3.36 2.05 10.38
CA TYR A 99 4.54 1.25 10.72
C TYR A 99 5.84 1.76 10.05
N LEU A 100 5.75 2.30 8.83
CA LEU A 100 6.90 2.84 8.11
C LEU A 100 7.31 4.22 8.61
N ASP A 101 6.34 5.06 8.97
CA ASP A 101 6.56 6.46 9.32
C ASP A 101 6.88 6.65 10.81
N ASN A 102 6.14 6.00 11.70
CA ASN A 102 6.31 6.16 13.15
C ASN A 102 7.35 5.18 13.72
N ARG A 103 8.49 5.70 14.19
CA ARG A 103 9.56 4.90 14.81
C ARG A 103 9.15 4.23 16.14
N ALA A 104 8.12 4.74 16.82
CA ALA A 104 7.61 4.13 18.05
C ALA A 104 6.76 2.88 17.76
N CYS A 105 6.17 2.79 16.56
CA CYS A 105 5.35 1.66 16.12
C CYS A 105 6.25 0.48 15.74
N LYS A 106 6.49 -0.44 16.69
CA LYS A 106 7.29 -1.66 16.46
C LYS A 106 6.46 -2.85 15.96
N ARG A 107 5.13 -2.80 16.11
CA ARG A 107 4.23 -3.90 15.73
C ARG A 107 3.61 -3.60 14.38
N PHE A 108 3.59 -4.62 13.54
CA PHE A 108 2.87 -4.58 12.28
C PHE A 108 1.36 -4.69 12.53
N GLY A 109 0.57 -4.00 11.72
CA GLY A 109 -0.87 -3.89 11.91
C GLY A 109 -1.59 -5.24 11.81
N ARG A 110 -2.69 -5.39 12.54
CA ARG A 110 -3.42 -6.67 12.60
C ARG A 110 -4.07 -7.01 11.26
N GLN A 111 -4.70 -6.02 10.61
CA GLN A 111 -5.31 -6.22 9.30
C GLN A 111 -4.24 -6.51 8.25
N SER A 112 -3.10 -5.84 8.36
CA SER A 112 -1.96 -6.07 7.48
C SER A 112 -1.44 -7.51 7.57
N TRP A 113 -1.33 -8.08 8.77
CA TRP A 113 -0.99 -9.50 8.96
C TRP A 113 -2.02 -10.44 8.36
N VAL A 114 -3.31 -10.18 8.59
CA VAL A 114 -4.39 -11.02 8.08
C VAL A 114 -4.40 -11.04 6.55
N ILE A 115 -4.30 -9.88 5.89
CA ILE A 115 -4.24 -9.82 4.42
C ILE A 115 -2.99 -10.53 3.90
N THR A 116 -1.84 -10.34 4.55
CA THR A 116 -0.61 -11.03 4.17
C THR A 116 -0.78 -12.55 4.25
N ALA A 117 -1.40 -13.05 5.32
CA ALA A 117 -1.69 -14.48 5.48
C ALA A 117 -2.65 -14.99 4.39
N ILE A 118 -3.71 -14.23 4.07
CA ILE A 118 -4.65 -14.59 2.99
C ILE A 118 -3.90 -14.71 1.66
N ILE A 119 -3.07 -13.73 1.30
CA ILE A 119 -2.31 -13.75 0.04
C ILE A 119 -1.36 -14.94 0.00
N ILE A 120 -0.65 -15.24 1.10
CA ILE A 120 0.22 -16.41 1.18
C ILE A 120 -0.59 -17.69 0.97
N THR A 121 -1.75 -17.83 1.62
CA THR A 121 -2.60 -19.02 1.45
C THR A 121 -3.14 -19.16 0.03
N GLU A 122 -3.52 -18.07 -0.63
CA GLU A 122 -3.96 -18.09 -2.02
C GLU A 122 -2.83 -18.55 -2.95
N VAL A 123 -1.62 -18.02 -2.77
CA VAL A 123 -0.44 -18.45 -3.54
C VAL A 123 -0.16 -19.93 -3.30
N LEU A 124 -0.24 -20.41 -2.06
CA LEU A 124 -0.04 -21.83 -1.74
C LEU A 124 -1.09 -22.73 -2.41
N ILE A 125 -2.36 -22.30 -2.45
CA ILE A 125 -3.43 -23.01 -3.17
C ILE A 125 -3.09 -23.08 -4.65
N VAL A 126 -2.70 -21.97 -5.29
CA VAL A 126 -2.33 -21.95 -6.72
C VAL A 126 -1.18 -22.91 -7.00
N LEU A 127 -0.11 -22.85 -6.21
CA LEU A 127 1.06 -23.72 -6.37
C LEU A 127 0.73 -25.20 -6.13
N LYS A 128 -0.19 -25.49 -5.20
CA LYS A 128 -0.56 -26.86 -4.85
C LYS A 128 -1.44 -27.52 -5.91
N PHE A 129 -2.40 -26.78 -6.46
CA PHE A 129 -3.41 -27.35 -7.37
C PHE A 129 -3.03 -27.24 -8.86
N ASP A 130 -2.16 -26.31 -9.26
CA ASP A 130 -1.86 -26.06 -10.68
C ASP A 130 -0.35 -25.97 -10.98
N TRP A 131 0.42 -26.92 -10.44
CA TRP A 131 1.87 -26.99 -10.66
C TRP A 131 2.26 -27.11 -12.14
N GLN A 132 1.47 -27.86 -12.91
CA GLN A 132 1.75 -28.11 -14.33
C GLN A 132 1.61 -26.86 -15.19
N THR A 133 0.74 -25.91 -14.84
CA THR A 133 0.61 -24.65 -15.59
C THR A 133 1.64 -23.63 -15.15
N VAL A 134 1.96 -23.57 -13.85
CA VAL A 134 2.98 -22.65 -13.30
C VAL A 134 4.37 -22.95 -13.86
N THR A 135 4.68 -24.23 -14.11
CA THR A 135 5.98 -24.66 -14.65
C THR A 135 6.14 -24.49 -16.16
N LYS A 136 5.09 -24.06 -16.87
CA LYS A 136 5.18 -23.81 -18.31
C LYS A 136 6.12 -22.62 -18.57
N PRO A 137 7.02 -22.73 -19.56
CA PRO A 137 7.89 -21.63 -19.90
C PRO A 137 7.05 -20.45 -20.41
N LEU A 138 7.31 -19.27 -19.83
CA LEU A 138 6.71 -18.03 -20.30
C LEU A 138 7.22 -17.74 -21.73
N PRO A 139 6.38 -17.21 -22.62
CA PRO A 139 6.81 -16.91 -23.98
C PRO A 139 7.88 -15.81 -23.96
N PHE A 140 8.87 -15.95 -24.85
CA PHE A 140 10.12 -15.18 -24.81
C PHE A 140 9.90 -13.65 -24.78
N HIS A 141 8.92 -13.14 -25.53
CA HIS A 141 8.61 -11.72 -25.58
C HIS A 141 8.19 -11.15 -24.21
N ILE A 142 7.42 -11.92 -23.42
CA ILE A 142 7.00 -11.51 -22.08
C ILE A 142 8.21 -11.47 -21.14
N VAL A 143 9.06 -12.49 -21.19
CA VAL A 143 10.28 -12.55 -20.38
C VAL A 143 11.19 -11.36 -20.67
N LEU A 144 11.35 -10.98 -21.93
CA LEU A 144 12.17 -9.83 -22.33
C LEU A 144 11.59 -8.51 -21.77
N VAL A 145 10.28 -8.30 -21.87
CA VAL A 145 9.63 -7.10 -21.31
C VAL A 145 9.79 -7.03 -19.79
N TRP A 146 9.56 -8.13 -19.07
CA TRP A 146 9.68 -8.11 -17.60
C TRP A 146 11.13 -7.96 -17.12
N THR A 147 12.09 -8.59 -17.82
CA THR A 147 13.51 -8.44 -17.49
C THR A 147 13.99 -7.01 -17.76
N THR A 148 13.58 -6.38 -18.86
CA THR A 148 13.91 -4.97 -19.14
C THR A 148 13.30 -4.02 -18.12
N ILE A 149 12.03 -4.22 -17.72
CA ILE A 149 11.40 -3.45 -16.64
C ILE A 149 12.15 -3.62 -15.32
N ALA A 150 12.53 -4.85 -14.95
CA ALA A 150 13.25 -5.12 -13.72
C ALA A 150 14.64 -4.44 -13.71
N ILE A 151 15.38 -4.53 -14.81
CA ILE A 151 16.68 -3.85 -14.96
C ILE A 151 16.51 -2.34 -14.87
N ALA A 152 15.56 -1.76 -15.59
CA ALA A 152 15.28 -0.33 -15.57
C ALA A 152 14.92 0.15 -14.16
N LEU A 153 14.11 -0.62 -13.43
CA LEU A 153 13.73 -0.32 -12.05
C LEU A 153 14.95 -0.32 -11.13
N VAL A 154 15.82 -1.33 -11.23
CA VAL A 154 17.07 -1.41 -10.44
C VAL A 154 17.99 -0.23 -10.77
N LEU A 155 18.24 0.05 -12.04
CA LEU A 155 19.06 1.19 -12.47
C LEU A 155 18.51 2.51 -11.95
N TRP A 156 17.18 2.70 -12.00
CA TRP A 156 16.51 3.85 -11.44
C TRP A 156 16.70 3.97 -9.92
N THR A 157 16.63 2.85 -9.18
CA THR A 157 16.87 2.86 -7.72
C THR A 157 18.29 3.32 -7.39
N ILE A 158 19.29 2.82 -8.13
CA ILE A 158 20.71 3.18 -7.95
C ILE A 158 20.91 4.65 -8.30
N TYR A 159 20.33 5.13 -9.40
CA TYR A 159 20.38 6.52 -9.81
C TYR A 159 19.81 7.47 -8.74
N GLN A 160 18.61 7.19 -8.23
CA GLN A 160 17.97 8.05 -7.24
C GLN A 160 18.69 8.10 -5.90
N PHE A 161 19.12 6.95 -5.36
CA PHE A 161 19.66 6.90 -4.00
C PHE A 161 21.17 7.13 -3.93
N TRP A 162 21.91 6.79 -4.99
CA TRP A 162 23.36 6.87 -5.02
C TRP A 162 23.84 8.09 -5.81
N PHE A 163 23.48 8.20 -7.09
CA PHE A 163 23.96 9.29 -7.95
C PHE A 163 23.41 10.65 -7.53
N LYS A 164 22.10 10.77 -7.28
CA LYS A 164 21.50 12.04 -6.86
C LYS A 164 22.07 12.52 -5.52
N ARG A 165 22.32 11.60 -4.59
CA ARG A 165 22.91 11.92 -3.28
C ARG A 165 24.36 12.40 -3.42
N PHE A 166 25.15 11.79 -4.31
CA PHE A 166 26.51 12.21 -4.62
C PHE A 166 26.55 13.61 -5.25
N ILE A 167 25.71 13.86 -6.26
CA ILE A 167 25.62 15.15 -6.95
C ILE A 167 25.19 16.26 -5.98
N LEU A 168 24.15 16.02 -5.16
CA LEU A 168 23.68 16.98 -4.15
C LEU A 168 24.72 17.25 -3.04
N TRP A 169 25.59 16.30 -2.75
CA TRP A 169 26.69 16.50 -1.80
C TRP A 169 27.79 17.39 -2.40
N GLY A 170 28.15 17.19 -3.67
CA GLY A 170 29.08 18.06 -4.39
C GLY A 170 28.60 19.52 -4.49
N GLN A 171 27.30 19.72 -4.75
CA GLN A 171 26.68 21.06 -4.78
C GLN A 171 26.64 21.72 -3.40
N ARG A 172 26.44 20.96 -2.32
CA ARG A 172 26.48 21.53 -0.95
C ARG A 172 27.87 21.99 -0.53
N LYS A 173 28.91 21.23 -0.89
CA LYS A 173 30.30 21.61 -0.62
C LYS A 173 30.69 22.92 -1.29
N THR A 174 30.44 23.03 -2.60
CA THR A 174 30.73 24.24 -3.37
C THR A 174 30.03 25.49 -2.83
N ILE A 175 28.77 25.39 -2.38
CA ILE A 175 28.04 26.50 -1.74
C ILE A 175 28.67 26.88 -0.38
N GLN A 176 29.09 25.90 0.43
CA GLN A 176 29.75 26.17 1.71
C GLN A 176 31.11 26.84 1.53
N ASP A 177 31.90 26.39 0.55
CA ASP A 177 33.20 26.99 0.22
C ASP A 177 33.04 28.43 -0.26
N THR A 178 32.04 28.70 -1.11
CA THR A 178 31.72 30.07 -1.57
C THR A 178 31.30 31.00 -0.44
N LYS A 179 30.58 30.50 0.57
CA LYS A 179 30.19 31.27 1.77
C LYS A 179 31.34 31.50 2.75
N LYS A 180 32.38 30.67 2.73
CA LYS A 180 33.53 30.78 3.63
C LYS A 180 34.58 31.78 3.15
N HIS A 181 34.57 32.11 1.85
CA HIS A 181 35.45 33.09 1.21
C HIS A 181 34.81 34.48 1.02
N LYS A 182 33.58 34.69 1.51
CA LYS A 182 32.94 36.00 1.69
C LYS A 182 32.93 36.36 3.16
#